data_AF-L9ZHR6-F1
#
_entry.id   AF-L9ZHR6-F1
#
_cell.length_a   1.000
_cell.length_b   1.000
_cell.length_c   1.000
_cell.angle_alpha   90.00
_cell.angle_beta   90.00
_cell.angle_gamma   90.00
#
_symmetry.space_group_name_H-M   'P 1'
#
loop_
_entity.id
_entity.type
_entity.pdbx_description
1 polymer ?
#
loop_
_entity_poly.entity_id
_entity_poly.type
_entity_poly.pdbx_seq_one_letter_code
_entity_poly.pdbx_strand_id
1 'polypeptide(L)'
;MLSGSAAAEIRDYTFRGTSISGESDDGSVTDIRAKAVNVGFRYEGLDEEPEEATVELQVVHGGETETIDEATTEVSGTSQSNVALGKELAGSVLDHDGLSASDFKAEEDSSTTEKNVALRLKLTVNGVNGSSETDLNVVMRNTEADAGVGGEADGEVVTEEEDDPDDDPDDGPVEEINAIIEDINAQLENVDPVSTIEDTSNETIGALIDEIFTQVTAEIEAQAGVEYDVSTPAEAREAAENASLPPIADALNNAADAVEEIAALADYTIDDGGDGGNDTVAEINAIVEDINAKLENVDPVGTIEDTSDETIGALIDEIFTQVTAEIEAQAGVEYDVSTPAEAREAAEDASLPPIADALNNAADAVEEIAALADYTIDDGSDGDGGDGENDDSDTVAEINAIVEDINAKLENVDPVGTIENTDDGTIDDLVAEIFTQVTAEIEAQSGMEYDVSTVAEAREAAENAPLPPIADALNNAADAVEDIRNLASQ
;
A
#
# COMPACT_ATOMS: atom_id res chain seq x y z
N MET A 1 -34.64 -34.91 14.50
CA MET A 1 -33.59 -35.75 13.89
C MET A 1 -33.62 -35.48 12.40
N LEU A 2 -33.00 -34.38 11.98
CA LEU A 2 -32.62 -34.16 10.60
C LEU A 2 -31.16 -34.58 10.55
N SER A 3 -30.90 -35.67 9.83
CA SER A 3 -29.57 -36.24 9.60
C SER A 3 -28.92 -35.40 8.51
N GLY A 4 -28.19 -34.34 8.91
CA GLY A 4 -27.11 -33.85 8.06
C GLY A 4 -26.05 -34.95 8.05
N SER A 5 -25.69 -35.47 6.88
CA SER A 5 -24.58 -36.42 6.78
C SER A 5 -23.30 -35.68 7.12
N ALA A 6 -22.55 -36.19 8.09
CA ALA A 6 -21.24 -35.63 8.42
C ALA A 6 -20.33 -35.63 7.19
N ALA A 7 -19.60 -34.53 6.98
CA ALA A 7 -18.69 -34.34 5.86
C ALA A 7 -17.35 -33.79 6.34
N ALA A 8 -16.29 -34.10 5.60
CA ALA A 8 -14.96 -33.57 5.81
C ALA A 8 -14.34 -33.29 4.43
N GLU A 9 -13.55 -32.23 4.31
CA GLU A 9 -13.06 -31.72 3.03
C GLU A 9 -11.71 -31.01 3.21
N ILE A 10 -10.81 -31.20 2.25
CA ILE A 10 -9.56 -30.45 2.14
C ILE A 10 -9.85 -29.21 1.29
N ARG A 11 -9.45 -28.02 1.75
CA ARG A 11 -9.77 -26.74 1.08
C ARG A 11 -8.53 -26.02 0.59
N ASP A 12 -7.67 -25.67 1.53
CA ASP A 12 -6.45 -24.93 1.23
C ASP A 12 -5.30 -25.93 1.22
N TYR A 13 -4.51 -25.98 0.16
CA TYR A 13 -3.28 -26.77 0.13
C TYR A 13 -2.52 -26.43 -1.14
N THR A 14 -1.21 -26.63 -1.11
CA THR A 14 -0.39 -26.57 -2.31
C THR A 14 0.47 -27.83 -2.38
N PHE A 15 0.35 -28.56 -3.48
CA PHE A 15 1.29 -29.64 -3.77
C PHE A 15 2.56 -29.09 -4.41
N ARG A 16 3.70 -29.70 -4.10
CA ARG A 16 5.00 -29.32 -4.65
C ARG A 16 5.83 -30.55 -4.98
N GLY A 17 6.38 -30.57 -6.18
CA GLY A 17 7.58 -31.35 -6.49
C GLY A 17 8.81 -30.66 -5.88
N THR A 18 9.59 -31.36 -5.06
CA THR A 18 10.68 -30.69 -4.31
C THR A 18 12.07 -31.13 -4.69
N SER A 19 12.26 -32.39 -5.07
CA SER A 19 13.56 -32.88 -5.53
C SER A 19 13.47 -34.32 -6.04
N ILE A 20 14.41 -34.64 -6.93
CA ILE A 20 14.77 -36.00 -7.32
C ILE A 20 16.16 -36.24 -6.76
N SER A 21 16.38 -37.38 -6.09
CA SER A 21 17.72 -37.74 -5.65
C SER A 21 18.00 -39.23 -5.77
N GLY A 22 19.20 -39.55 -6.22
CA GLY A 22 19.70 -40.91 -6.30
C GLY A 22 20.84 -41.05 -7.29
N GLU A 23 21.89 -41.75 -6.85
CA GLU A 23 22.97 -42.22 -7.71
C GLU A 23 22.93 -43.75 -7.63
N SER A 24 22.60 -44.40 -8.74
CA SER A 24 22.75 -45.86 -8.85
C SER A 24 23.56 -46.20 -10.10
N ASP A 25 24.38 -47.24 -10.01
CA ASP A 25 25.21 -47.81 -11.09
C ASP A 25 24.37 -48.36 -12.27
N ASP A 26 23.06 -48.12 -12.30
CA ASP A 26 22.15 -48.48 -13.38
C ASP A 26 21.30 -47.30 -13.87
N GLY A 27 21.62 -46.06 -13.45
CA GLY A 27 20.87 -44.85 -13.83
C GLY A 27 19.46 -44.78 -13.24
N SER A 28 19.22 -45.48 -12.12
CA SER A 28 17.93 -45.46 -11.41
C SER A 28 17.92 -44.44 -10.27
N VAL A 29 16.74 -43.81 -10.05
CA VAL A 29 16.48 -42.85 -8.98
C VAL A 29 16.14 -43.57 -7.68
N THR A 30 16.64 -43.10 -6.54
CA THR A 30 16.35 -43.75 -5.25
C THR A 30 15.31 -43.02 -4.41
N ASP A 31 15.01 -41.77 -4.73
CA ASP A 31 14.05 -40.93 -4.01
C ASP A 31 13.45 -39.87 -4.96
N ILE A 32 12.12 -39.74 -4.97
CA ILE A 32 11.38 -38.68 -5.68
C ILE A 32 10.44 -38.05 -4.66
N ARG A 33 10.74 -36.82 -4.22
CA ARG A 33 10.05 -36.20 -3.08
C ARG A 33 8.87 -35.33 -3.50
N ALA A 34 7.69 -35.74 -3.04
CA ALA A 34 6.47 -34.96 -3.07
C ALA A 34 6.26 -34.27 -1.73
N LYS A 35 5.65 -33.09 -1.76
CA LYS A 35 5.36 -32.27 -0.58
C LYS A 35 3.98 -31.64 -0.71
N ALA A 36 3.27 -31.54 0.41
CA ALA A 36 2.08 -30.72 0.56
C ALA A 36 2.30 -29.67 1.65
N VAL A 37 2.03 -28.41 1.33
CA VAL A 37 2.12 -27.26 2.24
C VAL A 37 0.78 -26.55 2.38
N ASN A 38 0.68 -25.67 3.37
CA ASN A 38 -0.50 -24.84 3.62
C ASN A 38 -1.80 -25.64 3.69
N VAL A 39 -1.73 -26.87 4.23
CA VAL A 39 -2.89 -27.77 4.25
C VAL A 39 -3.91 -27.30 5.29
N GLY A 40 -5.02 -26.74 4.81
CA GLY A 40 -6.23 -26.37 5.51
C GLY A 40 -7.40 -27.29 5.16
N PHE A 41 -8.29 -27.50 6.12
CA PHE A 41 -9.44 -28.38 5.96
C PHE A 41 -10.67 -27.94 6.74
N ARG A 42 -11.82 -28.48 6.37
CA ARG A 42 -13.08 -28.31 7.09
C ARG A 42 -13.74 -29.64 7.40
N TYR A 43 -14.59 -29.63 8.42
CA TYR A 43 -15.53 -30.71 8.70
C TYR A 43 -16.82 -30.17 9.28
N GLU A 44 -17.93 -30.85 9.01
CA GLU A 44 -19.22 -30.46 9.52
C GLU A 44 -20.11 -31.64 9.87
N GLY A 45 -21.01 -31.42 10.84
CA GLY A 45 -22.11 -32.33 11.12
C GLY A 45 -21.69 -33.64 11.81
N LEU A 46 -20.59 -33.64 12.56
CA LEU A 46 -20.17 -34.80 13.34
C LEU A 46 -21.16 -35.11 14.47
N ASP A 47 -21.43 -36.41 14.68
CA ASP A 47 -22.35 -36.87 15.74
C ASP A 47 -21.74 -36.75 17.15
N GLU A 48 -20.41 -36.77 17.25
CA GLU A 48 -19.64 -36.65 18.47
C GLU A 48 -18.45 -35.71 18.24
N GLU A 49 -18.05 -34.99 19.28
CA GLU A 49 -16.92 -34.06 19.23
C GLU A 49 -15.59 -34.81 18.99
N PRO A 50 -14.87 -34.52 17.91
CA PRO A 50 -13.54 -35.08 17.66
C PRO A 50 -12.50 -34.44 18.60
N GLU A 51 -11.49 -35.21 18.98
CA GLU A 51 -10.31 -34.69 19.68
C GLU A 51 -9.17 -34.36 18.70
N GLU A 52 -9.10 -35.08 17.58
CA GLU A 52 -8.00 -35.02 16.63
C GLU A 52 -8.49 -35.21 15.17
N ALA A 53 -7.79 -34.55 14.26
CA ALA A 53 -7.92 -34.72 12.81
C ALA A 53 -6.58 -35.17 12.25
N THR A 54 -6.60 -36.19 11.38
CA THR A 54 -5.38 -36.69 10.71
C THR A 54 -5.46 -36.43 9.22
N VAL A 55 -4.39 -35.88 8.66
CA VAL A 55 -4.21 -35.71 7.22
C VAL A 55 -3.05 -36.58 6.76
N GLU A 56 -3.31 -37.40 5.75
CA GLU A 56 -2.36 -38.30 5.12
C GLU A 56 -2.03 -37.77 3.72
N LEU A 57 -0.74 -37.66 3.40
CA LEU A 57 -0.26 -37.51 2.03
C LEU A 57 -0.03 -38.92 1.46
N GLN A 58 -0.74 -39.24 0.38
CA GLN A 58 -0.77 -40.57 -0.22
C GLN A 58 -0.37 -40.51 -1.68
N VAL A 59 0.19 -41.61 -2.18
CA VAL A 59 0.39 -41.87 -3.60
C VAL A 59 -0.67 -42.84 -4.07
N VAL A 60 -1.26 -42.59 -5.23
CA VAL A 60 -2.26 -43.45 -5.86
C VAL A 60 -1.66 -44.07 -7.12
N HIS A 61 -1.51 -45.40 -7.15
CA HIS A 61 -1.02 -46.09 -8.34
C HIS A 61 -1.77 -47.40 -8.59
N GLY A 62 -2.29 -47.58 -9.80
CA GLY A 62 -3.03 -48.79 -10.18
C GLY A 62 -4.33 -49.01 -9.39
N GLY A 63 -4.86 -47.96 -8.74
CA GLY A 63 -6.03 -48.01 -7.86
C GLY A 63 -5.72 -48.45 -6.42
N GLU A 64 -4.45 -48.65 -6.08
CA GLU A 64 -3.97 -48.82 -4.70
C GLU A 64 -3.44 -47.48 -4.18
N THR A 65 -3.54 -47.25 -2.87
CA THR A 65 -3.10 -46.02 -2.20
C THR A 65 -2.12 -46.35 -1.09
N GLU A 66 -1.02 -45.63 -1.01
CA GLU A 66 -0.02 -45.79 0.05
C GLU A 66 0.32 -44.44 0.68
N THR A 67 0.26 -44.35 2.00
CA THR A 67 0.57 -43.14 2.75
C THR A 67 2.09 -42.96 2.83
N ILE A 68 2.58 -41.85 2.29
CA ILE A 68 4.00 -41.51 2.26
C ILE A 68 4.39 -40.53 3.38
N ASP A 69 3.43 -39.78 3.92
CA ASP A 69 3.57 -39.01 5.15
C ASP A 69 2.21 -38.74 5.81
N GLU A 70 2.19 -38.48 7.11
CA GLU A 70 0.95 -38.15 7.85
C GLU A 70 1.19 -37.18 9.01
N ALA A 71 0.18 -36.37 9.30
CA ALA A 71 0.18 -35.49 10.46
C ALA A 71 -1.19 -35.41 11.12
N THR A 72 -1.16 -35.29 12.45
CA THR A 72 -2.35 -35.09 13.28
C THR A 72 -2.30 -33.71 13.94
N THR A 73 -3.47 -33.08 14.04
CA THR A 73 -3.71 -31.82 14.75
C THR A 73 -4.93 -31.94 15.67
N GLU A 74 -4.94 -31.15 16.74
CA GLU A 74 -6.08 -31.07 17.67
C GLU A 74 -7.23 -30.28 17.02
N VAL A 75 -8.45 -30.78 17.16
CA VAL A 75 -9.67 -30.14 16.66
C VAL A 75 -10.76 -30.19 17.72
N SER A 76 -11.82 -29.39 17.56
CA SER A 76 -12.87 -29.31 18.59
C SER A 76 -14.23 -28.94 18.02
N GLY A 77 -15.30 -29.23 18.74
CA GLY A 77 -16.65 -29.01 18.24
C GLY A 77 -17.03 -29.93 17.07
N THR A 78 -18.32 -30.04 16.78
CA THR A 78 -18.86 -30.97 15.78
C THR A 78 -18.78 -30.45 14.34
N SER A 79 -18.39 -29.19 14.16
CA SER A 79 -18.12 -28.55 12.87
C SER A 79 -17.05 -27.47 13.03
N GLN A 80 -16.09 -27.42 12.12
CA GLN A 80 -15.09 -26.35 12.01
C GLN A 80 -14.75 -26.09 10.54
N SER A 81 -14.58 -24.82 10.20
CA SER A 81 -14.04 -24.35 8.92
C SER A 81 -12.59 -23.89 9.11
N ASN A 82 -11.81 -23.93 8.03
CA ASN A 82 -10.48 -23.34 7.91
C ASN A 82 -9.48 -23.81 8.99
N VAL A 83 -9.52 -25.11 9.30
CA VAL A 83 -8.59 -25.74 10.25
C VAL A 83 -7.26 -25.96 9.56
N ALA A 84 -6.23 -25.24 10.01
CA ALA A 84 -4.86 -25.45 9.53
C ALA A 84 -4.24 -26.71 10.15
N LEU A 85 -3.63 -27.55 9.32
CA LEU A 85 -2.80 -28.67 9.77
C LEU A 85 -1.55 -28.20 10.51
N GLY A 86 -1.02 -27.01 10.13
CA GLY A 86 0.15 -26.39 10.75
C GLY A 86 1.46 -27.16 10.56
N LYS A 87 1.45 -28.19 9.72
CA LYS A 87 2.59 -29.04 9.39
C LYS A 87 2.63 -29.30 7.90
N GLU A 88 3.85 -29.36 7.39
CA GLU A 88 4.15 -29.85 6.06
C GLU A 88 4.11 -31.37 6.04
N LEU A 89 3.60 -31.93 4.95
CA LEU A 89 3.67 -33.37 4.65
C LEU A 89 4.66 -33.58 3.51
N ALA A 90 5.64 -34.46 3.68
CA ALA A 90 6.63 -34.75 2.65
C ALA A 90 7.13 -36.19 2.69
N GLY A 91 7.12 -36.86 1.54
CA GLY A 91 7.51 -38.27 1.42
C GLY A 91 8.00 -38.63 0.03
N SER A 92 8.53 -39.84 -0.12
CA SER A 92 8.98 -40.35 -1.42
C SER A 92 7.83 -40.99 -2.17
N VAL A 93 7.63 -40.67 -3.44
CA VAL A 93 6.62 -41.42 -4.23
C VAL A 93 7.05 -42.87 -4.51
N LEU A 94 8.34 -43.17 -4.35
CA LEU A 94 8.88 -44.53 -4.43
C LEU A 94 8.62 -45.37 -3.18
N ASP A 95 8.05 -44.77 -2.12
CA ASP A 95 7.55 -45.54 -0.97
C ASP A 95 6.30 -46.35 -1.32
N HIS A 96 5.65 -46.06 -2.45
CA HIS A 96 4.54 -46.86 -2.98
C HIS A 96 5.04 -48.16 -3.62
N ASP A 97 4.65 -49.34 -3.10
CA ASP A 97 5.13 -50.67 -3.53
C ASP A 97 4.91 -50.97 -5.03
N GLY A 98 3.90 -50.34 -5.63
CA GLY A 98 3.57 -50.42 -7.07
C GLY A 98 4.44 -49.54 -7.98
N LEU A 99 5.26 -48.64 -7.44
CA LEU A 99 6.17 -47.78 -8.17
C LEU A 99 7.62 -48.18 -7.89
N SER A 100 8.44 -48.12 -8.92
CA SER A 100 9.85 -48.44 -8.83
C SER A 100 10.67 -47.39 -9.58
N ALA A 101 11.94 -47.26 -9.23
CA ALA A 101 12.86 -46.37 -9.93
C ALA A 101 12.90 -46.61 -11.46
N SER A 102 12.70 -47.86 -11.89
CA SER A 102 12.67 -48.22 -13.31
C SER A 102 11.48 -47.66 -14.07
N ASP A 103 10.41 -47.29 -13.38
CA ASP A 103 9.23 -46.67 -13.99
C ASP A 103 9.50 -45.27 -14.55
N PHE A 104 10.53 -44.60 -14.05
CA PHE A 104 10.89 -43.24 -14.40
C PHE A 104 12.17 -43.19 -15.26
N LYS A 105 12.67 -44.36 -15.68
CA LYS A 105 13.93 -44.47 -16.43
C LYS A 105 13.74 -44.09 -17.90
N ALA A 106 14.73 -43.39 -18.45
CA ALA A 106 14.90 -43.14 -19.88
C ALA A 106 15.30 -44.42 -20.63
N GLU A 107 14.58 -44.76 -21.71
CA GLU A 107 14.90 -45.94 -22.53
C GLU A 107 16.18 -45.74 -23.38
N GLU A 108 16.50 -44.50 -23.74
CA GLU A 108 17.65 -44.15 -24.58
C GLU A 108 18.57 -43.13 -23.89
N ASP A 109 19.82 -43.11 -24.33
CA ASP A 109 20.80 -42.13 -23.88
C ASP A 109 20.40 -40.73 -24.34
N SER A 110 20.51 -39.73 -23.46
CA SER A 110 20.06 -38.35 -23.75
C SER A 110 18.57 -38.21 -24.08
N SER A 111 17.72 -39.14 -23.60
CA SER A 111 16.25 -39.02 -23.72
C SER A 111 15.60 -38.56 -22.42
N THR A 112 14.36 -38.07 -22.56
CA THR A 112 13.50 -37.68 -21.45
C THR A 112 12.42 -38.74 -21.22
N THR A 113 12.10 -39.02 -19.96
CA THR A 113 10.90 -39.76 -19.56
C THR A 113 10.00 -38.84 -18.75
N GLU A 114 8.71 -38.84 -19.05
CA GLU A 114 7.68 -38.11 -18.31
C GLU A 114 6.69 -39.14 -17.79
N LYS A 115 6.39 -39.08 -16.49
CA LYS A 115 5.43 -39.97 -15.85
C LYS A 115 4.68 -39.25 -14.76
N ASN A 116 3.35 -39.25 -14.89
CA ASN A 116 2.46 -38.72 -13.88
C ASN A 116 2.27 -39.71 -12.73
N VAL A 117 2.26 -39.18 -11.52
CA VAL A 117 2.00 -39.89 -10.27
C VAL A 117 0.89 -39.15 -9.55
N ALA A 118 -0.26 -39.80 -9.39
CA ALA A 118 -1.36 -39.22 -8.65
C ALA A 118 -1.00 -39.14 -7.16
N LEU A 119 -1.13 -37.94 -6.59
CA LEU A 119 -1.02 -37.66 -5.17
C LEU A 119 -2.41 -37.41 -4.60
N ARG A 120 -2.61 -37.79 -3.34
CA ARG A 120 -3.87 -37.61 -2.64
C ARG A 120 -3.63 -37.10 -1.23
N LEU A 121 -4.31 -36.02 -0.85
CA LEU A 121 -4.49 -35.67 0.55
C LEU A 121 -5.77 -36.33 1.05
N LYS A 122 -5.67 -37.07 2.15
CA LYS A 122 -6.80 -37.71 2.80
C LYS A 122 -6.95 -37.21 4.22
N LEU A 123 -8.08 -36.57 4.49
CA LEU A 123 -8.48 -36.12 5.81
C LEU A 123 -9.34 -37.20 6.49
N THR A 124 -9.07 -37.44 7.77
CA THR A 124 -9.90 -38.28 8.64
C THR A 124 -10.20 -37.54 9.94
N VAL A 125 -11.48 -37.31 10.24
CA VAL A 125 -11.98 -36.70 11.49
C VAL A 125 -13.07 -37.59 12.08
N ASN A 126 -12.83 -38.20 13.23
CA ASN A 126 -13.76 -39.13 13.90
C ASN A 126 -14.40 -40.19 12.95
N GLY A 127 -13.60 -40.70 12.00
CA GLY A 127 -14.03 -41.70 11.01
C GLY A 127 -14.79 -41.15 9.78
N VAL A 128 -15.05 -39.84 9.73
CA VAL A 128 -15.51 -39.13 8.54
C VAL A 128 -14.29 -38.76 7.70
N ASN A 129 -14.37 -39.00 6.40
CA ASN A 129 -13.22 -38.83 5.50
C ASN A 129 -13.51 -37.77 4.44
N GLY A 130 -12.51 -36.97 4.14
CA GLY A 130 -12.43 -36.08 2.99
C GLY A 130 -11.17 -36.38 2.18
N SER A 131 -11.13 -35.99 0.93
CA SER A 131 -9.89 -36.07 0.15
C SER A 131 -9.85 -35.11 -1.01
N SER A 132 -8.64 -34.71 -1.38
CA SER A 132 -8.33 -34.07 -2.66
C SER A 132 -7.21 -34.84 -3.37
N GLU A 133 -7.22 -34.85 -4.70
CA GLU A 133 -6.26 -35.55 -5.56
C GLU A 133 -5.64 -34.55 -6.54
N THR A 134 -4.39 -34.80 -6.97
CA THR A 134 -3.68 -34.02 -8.00
C THR A 134 -2.67 -34.93 -8.70
N ASP A 135 -2.13 -34.52 -9.85
CA ASP A 135 -1.07 -35.24 -10.53
C ASP A 135 0.30 -34.57 -10.37
N LEU A 136 1.29 -35.38 -9.99
CA LEU A 136 2.70 -35.00 -9.97
C LEU A 136 3.37 -35.52 -11.24
N ASN A 137 3.72 -34.63 -12.17
CA ASN A 137 4.50 -34.99 -13.34
C ASN A 137 6.00 -35.06 -12.98
N VAL A 138 6.58 -36.25 -13.15
CA VAL A 138 8.00 -36.47 -12.94
C VAL A 138 8.70 -36.51 -14.30
N VAL A 139 9.56 -35.51 -14.54
CA VAL A 139 10.32 -35.35 -15.78
C VAL A 139 11.79 -35.73 -15.54
N MET A 140 12.18 -36.93 -15.98
CA MET A 140 13.54 -37.43 -15.87
C MET A 140 14.33 -37.18 -17.14
N ARG A 141 15.50 -36.55 -17.03
CA ARG A 141 16.44 -36.33 -18.14
C ARG A 141 17.71 -37.13 -17.93
N ASN A 142 17.93 -38.12 -18.78
CA ASN A 142 19.15 -38.91 -18.70
C ASN A 142 20.34 -38.15 -19.30
N THR A 143 21.29 -37.77 -18.47
CA THR A 143 22.42 -36.89 -18.86
C THR A 143 23.64 -37.63 -19.40
N GLU A 144 23.73 -38.97 -19.27
CA GLU A 144 24.88 -39.75 -19.72
C GLU A 144 24.56 -40.83 -20.76
N ALA A 145 25.55 -41.16 -21.59
CA ALA A 145 25.42 -41.99 -22.79
C ALA A 145 25.60 -43.51 -22.58
N ASP A 146 25.49 -44.00 -21.36
CA ASP A 146 25.70 -45.41 -20.99
C ASP A 146 24.80 -45.84 -19.80
N ALA A 147 23.55 -45.35 -19.73
CA ALA A 147 22.64 -45.61 -18.59
C ALA A 147 22.17 -47.08 -18.47
N GLY A 148 22.51 -47.94 -19.43
CA GLY A 148 22.36 -49.40 -19.30
C GLY A 148 23.45 -50.08 -18.44
N VAL A 149 24.52 -49.35 -18.07
CA VAL A 149 25.67 -49.85 -17.30
C VAL A 149 26.15 -48.92 -16.18
N GLY A 150 25.42 -47.83 -15.94
CA GLY A 150 25.63 -46.88 -14.84
C GLY A 150 26.11 -45.52 -15.30
N GLY A 151 25.29 -44.50 -15.02
CA GLY A 151 25.56 -43.10 -15.31
C GLY A 151 24.69 -42.17 -14.47
N GLU A 152 25.06 -40.89 -14.43
CA GLU A 152 24.35 -39.83 -13.71
C GLU A 152 23.00 -39.52 -14.38
N ALA A 153 21.91 -39.55 -13.62
CA ALA A 153 20.56 -39.16 -14.04
C ALA A 153 20.17 -37.85 -13.35
N ASP A 154 19.75 -36.86 -14.12
CA ASP A 154 19.20 -35.60 -13.61
C ASP A 154 17.69 -35.56 -13.86
N GLY A 155 16.95 -34.82 -13.05
CA GLY A 155 15.50 -34.85 -13.17
C GLY A 155 14.81 -33.75 -12.39
N GLU A 156 13.64 -33.39 -12.89
CA GLU A 156 12.79 -32.32 -12.40
C GLU A 156 11.41 -32.89 -12.09
N VAL A 157 10.79 -32.39 -11.02
CA VAL A 157 9.41 -32.74 -10.67
C VAL A 157 8.58 -31.48 -10.84
N VAL A 158 7.52 -31.57 -11.62
CA VAL A 158 6.56 -30.49 -11.86
C VAL A 158 5.19 -30.99 -11.41
N THR A 159 4.53 -30.24 -10.54
CA THR A 159 3.10 -30.50 -10.25
C THR A 159 2.30 -29.96 -11.43
N GLU A 160 1.53 -30.84 -12.08
CA GLU A 160 0.50 -30.42 -13.02
C GLU A 160 -0.72 -30.12 -12.16
N GLU A 161 -1.01 -28.85 -11.94
CA GLU A 161 -2.32 -28.47 -11.45
C GLU A 161 -3.31 -28.93 -12.53
N GLU A 162 -4.39 -29.62 -12.15
CA GLU A 162 -5.36 -30.10 -13.13
C GLU A 162 -5.95 -28.86 -13.82
N ASP A 163 -5.50 -28.56 -15.03
CA ASP A 163 -6.23 -27.72 -15.98
C ASP A 163 -7.63 -28.36 -16.10
N ASP A 164 -8.67 -27.63 -15.70
CA ASP A 164 -10.04 -28.09 -15.81
C ASP A 164 -10.26 -28.46 -17.29
N PRO A 165 -10.81 -29.63 -17.66
CA PRO A 165 -10.99 -29.99 -19.07
C PRO A 165 -11.95 -29.08 -19.87
N ASP A 166 -12.47 -28.01 -19.24
CA ASP A 166 -13.15 -26.89 -19.90
C ASP A 166 -12.22 -25.66 -20.16
N ASP A 167 -10.97 -25.65 -19.68
CA ASP A 167 -9.94 -24.68 -20.04
C ASP A 167 -9.34 -25.03 -21.42
N ASP A 168 -9.75 -24.26 -22.43
CA ASP A 168 -9.05 -24.21 -23.70
C ASP A 168 -7.65 -23.61 -23.41
N PRO A 169 -6.55 -24.20 -23.90
CA PRO A 169 -5.18 -23.75 -23.61
C PRO A 169 -4.80 -22.42 -24.32
N ASP A 170 -5.78 -21.56 -24.59
CA ASP A 170 -5.70 -20.28 -25.28
C ASP A 170 -6.50 -19.17 -24.57
N ASP A 171 -6.96 -19.40 -23.34
CA ASP A 171 -7.75 -18.43 -22.58
C ASP A 171 -6.80 -17.50 -21.82
N GLY A 172 -6.42 -16.40 -22.48
CA GLY A 172 -5.56 -15.38 -21.88
C GLY A 172 -6.17 -14.79 -20.59
N PRO A 173 -5.43 -13.95 -19.85
CA PRO A 173 -5.80 -13.51 -18.50
C PRO A 173 -7.20 -12.86 -18.38
N VAL A 174 -7.79 -12.39 -19.49
CA VAL A 174 -9.16 -11.89 -19.55
C VAL A 174 -10.21 -12.96 -19.20
N GLU A 175 -10.03 -14.20 -19.63
CA GLU A 175 -11.03 -15.26 -19.45
C GLU A 175 -10.95 -15.86 -18.05
N GLU A 176 -9.73 -16.08 -17.53
CA GLU A 176 -9.50 -16.44 -16.13
C GLU A 176 -10.06 -15.38 -15.16
N ILE A 177 -9.82 -14.09 -15.43
CA ILE A 177 -10.42 -13.00 -14.63
C ILE A 177 -11.95 -13.00 -14.74
N ASN A 178 -12.51 -13.27 -15.92
CA ASN A 178 -13.97 -13.36 -16.09
C ASN A 178 -14.59 -14.57 -15.36
N ALA A 179 -13.85 -15.66 -15.18
CA ALA A 179 -14.28 -16.79 -14.35
C ALA A 179 -14.33 -16.41 -12.86
N ILE A 180 -13.32 -15.69 -12.36
CA ILE A 180 -13.32 -15.14 -11.00
C ILE A 180 -14.51 -14.19 -10.80
N ILE A 181 -14.82 -13.35 -11.80
CA ILE A 181 -16.00 -12.47 -11.79
C ILE A 181 -17.31 -13.28 -11.73
N GLU A 182 -17.39 -14.41 -12.42
CA GLU A 182 -18.57 -15.29 -12.36
C GLU A 182 -18.78 -15.87 -10.94
N ASP A 183 -17.69 -16.26 -10.27
CA ASP A 183 -17.71 -16.76 -8.90
C ASP A 183 -18.10 -15.69 -7.86
N ILE A 184 -17.64 -14.44 -8.06
CA ILE A 184 -18.09 -13.29 -7.27
C ILE A 184 -19.59 -13.06 -7.50
N ASN A 185 -20.03 -13.01 -8.76
CA ASN A 185 -21.43 -12.78 -9.13
C ASN A 185 -22.37 -13.89 -8.61
N ALA A 186 -21.88 -15.12 -8.47
CA ALA A 186 -22.64 -16.21 -7.85
C ALA A 186 -22.96 -15.96 -6.36
N GLN A 187 -22.20 -15.09 -5.69
CA GLN A 187 -22.37 -14.72 -4.29
C GLN A 187 -23.18 -13.43 -4.10
N LEU A 188 -23.38 -12.63 -5.15
CA LEU A 188 -24.19 -11.41 -5.14
C LEU A 188 -25.67 -11.73 -5.43
N GLU A 189 -26.54 -11.60 -4.41
CA GLU A 189 -27.97 -11.93 -4.55
C GLU A 189 -28.90 -10.71 -4.69
N ASN A 190 -28.52 -9.56 -4.12
CA ASN A 190 -29.37 -8.38 -3.94
C ASN A 190 -28.87 -7.12 -4.65
N VAL A 191 -27.65 -7.14 -5.22
CA VAL A 191 -27.04 -6.03 -5.97
C VAL A 191 -26.91 -6.32 -7.46
N ASP A 192 -26.43 -5.33 -8.21
CA ASP A 192 -26.12 -5.51 -9.63
C ASP A 192 -24.83 -6.35 -9.76
N PRO A 193 -24.72 -7.23 -10.77
CA PRO A 193 -23.53 -8.04 -10.96
C PRO A 193 -22.34 -7.19 -11.42
N VAL A 194 -21.15 -7.60 -11.02
CA VAL A 194 -19.86 -7.09 -11.52
C VAL A 194 -19.74 -7.40 -13.01
N SER A 195 -19.32 -6.40 -13.78
CA SER A 195 -19.15 -6.47 -15.23
C SER A 195 -17.94 -7.31 -15.63
N THR A 196 -18.08 -8.12 -16.69
CA THR A 196 -16.95 -8.80 -17.33
C THR A 196 -16.04 -7.82 -18.06
N ILE A 197 -14.76 -8.15 -18.19
CA ILE A 197 -13.75 -7.34 -18.88
C ILE A 197 -13.46 -7.85 -20.30
N GLU A 198 -12.95 -6.97 -21.15
CA GLU A 198 -12.52 -7.30 -22.54
C GLU A 198 -10.99 -7.19 -22.73
N ASP A 199 -10.26 -6.58 -21.80
CA ASP A 199 -8.80 -6.48 -21.78
C ASP A 199 -8.25 -6.35 -20.35
N THR A 200 -6.93 -6.51 -20.18
CA THR A 200 -6.22 -6.43 -18.89
C THR A 200 -5.41 -5.13 -18.74
N SER A 201 -5.87 -4.04 -19.34
CA SER A 201 -5.21 -2.74 -19.12
C SER A 201 -5.36 -2.30 -17.66
N ASN A 202 -4.37 -1.59 -17.12
CA ASN A 202 -4.42 -1.09 -15.74
C ASN A 202 -5.66 -0.24 -15.44
N GLU A 203 -6.18 0.51 -16.42
CA GLU A 203 -7.43 1.27 -16.30
C GLU A 203 -8.64 0.34 -16.16
N THR A 204 -8.69 -0.74 -16.94
CA THR A 204 -9.79 -1.72 -16.89
C THR A 204 -9.75 -2.56 -15.61
N ILE A 205 -8.56 -2.98 -15.19
CA ILE A 205 -8.37 -3.77 -13.97
C ILE A 205 -8.62 -2.92 -12.72
N GLY A 206 -8.13 -1.68 -12.67
CA GLY A 206 -8.44 -0.76 -11.57
C GLY A 206 -9.95 -0.53 -11.43
N ALA A 207 -10.64 -0.23 -12.53
CA ALA A 207 -12.10 -0.05 -12.51
C ALA A 207 -12.86 -1.32 -12.12
N LEU A 208 -12.37 -2.50 -12.51
CA LEU A 208 -12.95 -3.78 -12.10
C LEU A 208 -12.81 -4.01 -10.60
N ILE A 209 -11.65 -3.71 -10.02
CA ILE A 209 -11.39 -3.86 -8.58
C ILE A 209 -12.34 -2.95 -7.78
N ASP A 210 -12.48 -1.68 -8.20
CA ASP A 210 -13.44 -0.73 -7.60
C ASP A 210 -14.88 -1.26 -7.67
N GLU A 211 -15.26 -1.81 -8.82
CA GLU A 211 -16.60 -2.38 -9.04
C GLU A 211 -16.84 -3.59 -8.13
N ILE A 212 -15.86 -4.49 -7.97
CA ILE A 212 -15.96 -5.66 -7.09
C ILE A 212 -16.22 -5.23 -5.65
N PHE A 213 -15.38 -4.35 -5.10
CA PHE A 213 -15.55 -3.91 -3.71
C PHE A 213 -16.86 -3.16 -3.52
N THR A 214 -17.23 -2.28 -4.45
CA THR A 214 -18.52 -1.55 -4.42
C THR A 214 -19.72 -2.50 -4.37
N GLN A 215 -19.73 -3.55 -5.19
CA GLN A 215 -20.86 -4.48 -5.21
C GLN A 215 -20.88 -5.38 -3.96
N VAL A 216 -19.72 -5.84 -3.49
CA VAL A 216 -19.64 -6.69 -2.29
C VAL A 216 -20.07 -5.92 -1.04
N THR A 217 -19.64 -4.67 -0.86
CA THR A 217 -20.07 -3.86 0.29
C THR A 217 -21.55 -3.51 0.22
N ALA A 218 -22.08 -3.21 -0.98
CA ALA A 218 -23.50 -2.98 -1.18
C ALA A 218 -24.35 -4.24 -0.88
N GLU A 219 -23.86 -5.44 -1.21
CA GLU A 219 -24.52 -6.70 -0.88
C GLU A 219 -24.54 -6.93 0.64
N ILE A 220 -23.42 -6.67 1.31
CA ILE A 220 -23.31 -6.73 2.77
C ILE A 220 -24.29 -5.73 3.41
N GLU A 221 -24.37 -4.49 2.92
CA GLU A 221 -25.31 -3.49 3.41
C GLU A 221 -26.76 -3.96 3.20
N ALA A 222 -27.07 -4.53 2.04
CA ALA A 222 -28.41 -5.05 1.74
C ALA A 222 -28.81 -6.22 2.67
N GLN A 223 -27.87 -7.10 3.03
CA GLN A 223 -28.12 -8.26 3.87
C GLN A 223 -28.11 -7.94 5.38
N ALA A 224 -27.16 -7.12 5.82
CA ALA A 224 -26.87 -6.88 7.24
C ALA A 224 -27.25 -5.47 7.72
N GLY A 225 -27.45 -4.52 6.82
CA GLY A 225 -27.71 -3.11 7.13
C GLY A 225 -26.50 -2.39 7.73
N VAL A 226 -25.29 -2.86 7.43
CA VAL A 226 -24.01 -2.30 7.87
C VAL A 226 -23.24 -1.89 6.63
N GLU A 227 -22.84 -0.63 6.58
CA GLU A 227 -22.03 -0.05 5.51
C GLU A 227 -20.55 -0.27 5.83
N TYR A 228 -19.80 -0.70 4.82
CA TYR A 228 -18.35 -0.82 4.87
C TYR A 228 -17.79 -0.02 3.70
N ASP A 229 -16.73 0.73 3.98
CA ASP A 229 -15.96 1.41 2.96
C ASP A 229 -14.64 0.68 2.82
N VAL A 230 -14.48 -0.04 1.71
CA VAL A 230 -13.26 -0.78 1.40
C VAL A 230 -12.99 -0.59 -0.08
N SER A 231 -11.74 -0.28 -0.40
CA SER A 231 -11.24 -0.01 -1.74
C SER A 231 -10.03 -0.88 -2.08
N THR A 232 -9.42 -1.51 -1.06
CA THR A 232 -8.27 -2.40 -1.22
C THR A 232 -8.48 -3.75 -0.52
N PRO A 233 -7.73 -4.80 -0.93
CA PRO A 233 -7.72 -6.09 -0.22
C PRO A 233 -7.30 -5.96 1.25
N ALA A 234 -6.39 -5.04 1.58
CA ALA A 234 -5.93 -4.80 2.94
C ALA A 234 -7.06 -4.26 3.83
N GLU A 235 -7.76 -3.23 3.36
CA GLU A 235 -8.94 -2.66 4.04
C GLU A 235 -10.06 -3.69 4.19
N ALA A 236 -10.31 -4.50 3.14
CA ALA A 236 -11.30 -5.56 3.19
C ALA A 236 -10.97 -6.60 4.27
N ARG A 237 -9.70 -6.99 4.43
CA ARG A 237 -9.27 -7.90 5.49
C ARG A 237 -9.37 -7.27 6.88
N GLU A 238 -9.00 -6.00 7.04
CA GLU A 238 -9.16 -5.29 8.31
C GLU A 238 -10.64 -5.16 8.70
N ALA A 239 -11.50 -4.81 7.74
CA ALA A 239 -12.94 -4.77 7.92
C ALA A 239 -13.50 -6.16 8.27
N ALA A 240 -12.95 -7.23 7.68
CA ALA A 240 -13.32 -8.61 8.00
C ALA A 240 -12.95 -9.00 9.43
N GLU A 241 -11.79 -8.57 9.94
CA GLU A 241 -11.37 -8.81 11.33
C GLU A 241 -12.31 -8.12 12.33
N ASN A 242 -12.78 -6.92 11.97
CA ASN A 242 -13.70 -6.12 12.79
C ASN A 242 -15.18 -6.51 12.59
N ALA A 243 -15.49 -7.35 11.60
CA ALA A 243 -16.85 -7.76 11.30
C ALA A 243 -17.43 -8.63 12.42
N SER A 244 -18.54 -8.16 12.99
CA SER A 244 -19.21 -8.83 14.11
C SER A 244 -20.00 -10.09 13.72
N LEU A 245 -20.15 -10.37 12.43
CA LEU A 245 -20.86 -11.54 11.89
C LEU A 245 -19.93 -12.32 10.93
N PRO A 246 -19.74 -13.65 11.15
CA PRO A 246 -18.85 -14.46 10.30
C PRO A 246 -19.13 -14.39 8.79
N PRO A 247 -20.40 -14.39 8.30
CA PRO A 247 -20.66 -14.29 6.87
C PRO A 247 -20.17 -12.98 6.22
N ILE A 248 -20.07 -11.90 6.99
CA ILE A 248 -19.55 -10.62 6.50
C ILE A 248 -18.02 -10.70 6.38
N ALA A 249 -17.36 -11.26 7.39
CA ALA A 249 -15.92 -11.49 7.35
C ALA A 249 -15.52 -12.42 6.20
N ASP A 250 -16.29 -13.48 5.96
CA ASP A 250 -16.06 -14.41 4.85
C ASP A 250 -16.22 -13.70 3.49
N ALA A 251 -17.26 -12.87 3.33
CA ALA A 251 -17.49 -12.13 2.08
C ALA A 251 -16.37 -11.13 1.78
N LEU A 252 -15.91 -10.40 2.80
CA LEU A 252 -14.83 -9.42 2.66
C LEU A 252 -13.47 -10.10 2.38
N ASN A 253 -13.15 -11.21 3.04
CA ASN A 253 -11.93 -11.98 2.76
C ASN A 253 -11.96 -12.59 1.36
N ASN A 254 -13.09 -13.17 0.94
CA ASN A 254 -13.24 -13.72 -0.40
C ASN A 254 -13.06 -12.64 -1.48
N ALA A 255 -13.59 -11.43 -1.24
CA ALA A 255 -13.41 -10.32 -2.16
C ALA A 255 -11.95 -9.86 -2.24
N ALA A 256 -11.26 -9.78 -1.09
CA ALA A 256 -9.83 -9.46 -1.04
C ALA A 256 -8.99 -10.48 -1.81
N ASP A 257 -9.22 -11.77 -1.57
CA ASP A 257 -8.48 -12.86 -2.23
C ASP A 257 -8.74 -12.87 -3.74
N ALA A 258 -9.99 -12.67 -4.17
CA ALA A 258 -10.32 -12.59 -5.59
C ALA A 258 -9.65 -11.40 -6.29
N VAL A 259 -9.58 -10.23 -5.64
CA VAL A 259 -8.90 -9.05 -6.19
C VAL A 259 -7.40 -9.28 -6.32
N GLU A 260 -6.75 -9.90 -5.34
CA GLU A 260 -5.32 -10.24 -5.41
C GLU A 260 -5.02 -11.24 -6.54
N GLU A 261 -5.89 -12.22 -6.73
CA GLU A 261 -5.79 -13.17 -7.83
C GLU A 261 -5.94 -12.49 -9.18
N ILE A 262 -6.97 -11.64 -9.36
CA ILE A 262 -7.18 -10.84 -10.58
C ILE A 262 -5.96 -9.98 -10.90
N ALA A 263 -5.39 -9.32 -9.88
CA ALA A 263 -4.23 -8.47 -10.08
C ALA A 263 -2.98 -9.27 -10.48
N ALA A 264 -2.77 -10.43 -9.87
CA ALA A 264 -1.67 -11.33 -10.23
C ALA A 264 -1.80 -11.82 -11.68
N LEU A 265 -3.01 -12.20 -12.12
CA LEU A 265 -3.28 -12.62 -13.50
C LEU A 265 -3.07 -11.49 -14.51
N ALA A 266 -3.41 -10.26 -14.14
CA ALA A 266 -3.26 -9.09 -15.00
C ALA A 266 -1.84 -8.47 -15.00
N ASP A 267 -0.90 -8.96 -14.17
CA ASP A 267 0.36 -8.26 -13.85
C ASP A 267 0.10 -6.81 -13.39
N TYR A 268 -1.01 -6.62 -12.67
CA TYR A 268 -1.43 -5.34 -12.13
C TYR A 268 -0.88 -5.20 -10.72
N THR A 269 -0.22 -4.07 -10.46
CA THR A 269 0.17 -3.72 -9.10
C THR A 269 -1.04 -3.11 -8.42
N ILE A 270 -1.60 -3.84 -7.44
CA ILE A 270 -2.60 -3.28 -6.53
C ILE A 270 -1.87 -2.20 -5.75
N ASP A 271 -2.42 -0.99 -5.79
CA ASP A 271 -2.04 0.04 -4.84
C ASP A 271 -2.63 -0.35 -3.49
N ASP A 272 -1.94 -1.27 -2.81
CA ASP A 272 -2.35 -1.87 -1.53
C ASP A 272 -2.06 -0.95 -0.34
N GLY A 273 -1.72 0.32 -0.63
CA GLY A 273 -1.31 1.30 0.38
C GLY A 273 -0.07 0.87 1.18
N GLY A 274 0.69 -0.12 0.67
CA GLY A 274 1.51 -1.00 1.49
C GLY A 274 3.02 -0.93 1.30
N ASP A 275 3.62 0.27 1.24
CA ASP A 275 4.87 0.59 1.98
C ASP A 275 5.16 2.09 1.84
N GLY A 276 4.50 2.92 2.68
CA GLY A 276 4.81 4.34 2.83
C GLY A 276 3.70 5.20 3.45
N GLY A 277 2.41 4.84 3.26
CA GLY A 277 1.28 5.73 3.59
C GLY A 277 0.28 5.23 4.65
N ASN A 278 -0.06 3.93 4.71
CA ASN A 278 -1.23 3.50 5.49
C ASN A 278 -0.99 3.36 7.02
N ASP A 279 0.17 2.85 7.46
CA ASP A 279 0.55 2.90 8.89
C ASP A 279 0.58 4.37 9.38
N THR A 280 1.04 5.27 8.51
CA THR A 280 1.10 6.70 8.77
C THR A 280 -0.29 7.32 8.91
N VAL A 281 -1.24 6.99 8.01
CA VAL A 281 -2.66 7.41 8.13
C VAL A 281 -3.26 6.92 9.44
N ALA A 282 -3.05 5.65 9.81
CA ALA A 282 -3.57 5.09 11.05
C ALA A 282 -2.96 5.74 12.30
N GLU A 283 -1.64 5.99 12.30
CA GLU A 283 -0.94 6.69 13.38
C GLU A 283 -1.40 8.15 13.49
N ILE A 284 -1.58 8.85 12.37
CA ILE A 284 -2.12 10.22 12.33
C ILE A 284 -3.56 10.24 12.85
N ASN A 285 -4.42 9.33 12.39
CA ASN A 285 -5.80 9.24 12.86
C ASN A 285 -5.88 8.93 14.37
N ALA A 286 -4.94 8.15 14.92
CA ALA A 286 -4.85 7.95 16.37
C ALA A 286 -4.47 9.24 17.14
N ILE A 287 -3.58 10.06 16.58
CA ILE A 287 -3.26 11.40 17.15
C ILE A 287 -4.51 12.29 17.09
N VAL A 288 -5.24 12.27 15.98
CA VAL A 288 -6.50 13.01 15.81
C VAL A 288 -7.56 12.57 16.82
N GLU A 289 -7.68 11.26 17.10
CA GLU A 289 -8.56 10.76 18.17
C GLU A 289 -8.19 11.33 19.55
N ASP A 290 -6.89 11.41 19.87
CA ASP A 290 -6.39 11.98 21.12
C ASP A 290 -6.65 13.50 21.22
N ILE A 291 -6.64 14.23 20.10
CA ILE A 291 -7.06 15.64 20.02
C ILE A 291 -8.57 15.73 20.26
N ASN A 292 -9.37 14.95 19.52
CA ASN A 292 -10.82 14.94 19.60
C ASN A 292 -11.33 14.57 21.01
N ALA A 293 -10.61 13.72 21.74
CA ALA A 293 -10.92 13.39 23.14
C ALA A 293 -10.83 14.60 24.10
N LYS A 294 -10.17 15.69 23.67
CA LYS A 294 -10.00 16.94 24.43
C LYS A 294 -10.91 18.08 23.95
N LEU A 295 -11.53 17.95 22.78
CA LEU A 295 -12.50 18.91 22.24
C LEU A 295 -13.90 18.59 22.81
N GLU A 296 -14.52 19.54 23.52
CA GLU A 296 -15.81 19.32 24.21
C GLU A 296 -16.95 20.22 23.69
N ASN A 297 -16.62 21.38 23.12
CA ASN A 297 -17.55 22.45 22.76
C ASN A 297 -17.54 22.81 21.27
N VAL A 298 -16.69 22.16 20.46
CA VAL A 298 -16.56 22.34 19.01
C VAL A 298 -16.81 21.05 18.25
N ASP A 299 -16.87 21.13 16.93
CA ASP A 299 -16.95 19.96 16.07
C ASP A 299 -15.60 19.21 16.09
N PRO A 300 -15.62 17.87 16.01
CA PRO A 300 -14.38 17.10 15.96
C PRO A 300 -13.63 17.37 14.66
N VAL A 301 -12.31 17.23 14.72
CA VAL A 301 -11.41 17.19 13.56
C VAL A 301 -11.70 15.91 12.76
N GLY A 302 -11.78 16.02 11.43
CA GLY A 302 -11.98 14.89 10.52
C GLY A 302 -10.82 13.90 10.51
N THR A 303 -11.11 12.64 10.18
CA THR A 303 -10.08 11.64 9.85
C THR A 303 -9.62 11.81 8.41
N ILE A 304 -8.41 11.36 8.12
CA ILE A 304 -7.83 11.37 6.77
C ILE A 304 -7.82 9.97 6.16
N GLU A 305 -7.82 9.91 4.84
CA GLU A 305 -7.77 8.68 4.03
C GLU A 305 -6.43 8.52 3.29
N ASP A 306 -5.66 9.61 3.14
CA ASP A 306 -4.32 9.61 2.54
C ASP A 306 -3.39 10.60 3.27
N THR A 307 -2.08 10.51 2.99
CA THR A 307 -1.06 11.44 3.52
C THR A 307 -0.55 12.42 2.46
N SER A 308 -1.39 12.80 1.49
CA SER A 308 -0.97 13.82 0.52
C SER A 308 -0.76 15.17 1.20
N ASP A 309 0.13 16.01 0.66
CA ASP A 309 0.39 17.34 1.22
C ASP A 309 -0.88 18.21 1.32
N GLU A 310 -1.83 18.03 0.39
CA GLU A 310 -3.13 18.73 0.42
C GLU A 310 -3.98 18.25 1.60
N THR A 311 -4.08 16.94 1.81
CA THR A 311 -4.84 16.34 2.92
C THR A 311 -4.21 16.68 4.27
N ILE A 312 -2.89 16.57 4.39
CA ILE A 312 -2.17 16.87 5.63
C ILE A 312 -2.21 18.37 5.94
N GLY A 313 -2.04 19.23 4.94
CA GLY A 313 -2.21 20.68 5.11
C GLY A 313 -3.62 21.04 5.60
N ALA A 314 -4.65 20.46 4.99
CA ALA A 314 -6.04 20.68 5.41
C ALA A 314 -6.32 20.16 6.83
N LEU A 315 -5.76 19.00 7.20
CA LEU A 315 -5.87 18.44 8.56
C LEU A 315 -5.23 19.36 9.60
N ILE A 316 -4.02 19.87 9.32
CA ILE A 316 -3.31 20.78 10.23
C ILE A 316 -4.12 22.07 10.45
N ASP A 317 -4.64 22.66 9.37
CA ASP A 317 -5.51 23.83 9.44
C ASP A 317 -6.77 23.56 10.27
N GLU A 318 -7.38 22.39 10.10
CA GLU A 318 -8.55 21.99 10.86
C GLU A 318 -8.23 21.82 12.35
N ILE A 319 -7.11 21.17 12.70
CA ILE A 319 -6.68 21.00 14.10
C ILE A 319 -6.55 22.35 14.79
N PHE A 320 -5.83 23.31 14.19
CA PHE A 320 -5.66 24.62 14.80
C PHE A 320 -6.98 25.40 14.87
N THR A 321 -7.81 25.32 13.83
CA THR A 321 -9.14 25.95 13.82
C THR A 321 -10.02 25.43 14.95
N GLN A 322 -10.09 24.10 15.15
CA GLN A 322 -10.93 23.53 16.20
C GLN A 322 -10.37 23.79 17.61
N VAL A 323 -9.06 23.69 17.80
CA VAL A 323 -8.43 23.96 19.11
C VAL A 323 -8.61 25.42 19.52
N THR A 324 -8.43 26.37 18.60
CA THR A 324 -8.65 27.79 18.89
C THR A 324 -10.11 28.10 19.16
N ALA A 325 -11.04 27.49 18.41
CA ALA A 325 -12.47 27.62 18.66
C ALA A 325 -12.89 27.02 20.02
N GLU A 326 -12.30 25.90 20.45
CA GLU A 326 -12.52 25.31 21.77
C GLU A 326 -12.04 26.26 22.88
N ILE A 327 -10.86 26.84 22.71
CA ILE A 327 -10.32 27.85 23.62
C ILE A 327 -11.24 29.08 23.69
N GLU A 328 -11.72 29.57 22.56
CA GLU A 328 -12.68 30.69 22.52
C GLU A 328 -13.97 30.33 23.24
N ALA A 329 -14.49 29.12 23.05
CA ALA A 329 -15.70 28.65 23.73
C ALA A 329 -15.51 28.55 25.25
N GLN A 330 -14.35 28.09 25.72
CA GLN A 330 -14.05 27.92 27.14
C GLN A 330 -13.68 29.23 27.86
N ALA A 331 -12.88 30.07 27.20
CA ALA A 331 -12.24 31.23 27.83
C ALA A 331 -12.73 32.59 27.29
N GLY A 332 -13.40 32.61 26.14
CA GLY A 332 -13.83 33.83 25.45
C GLY A 332 -12.67 34.65 24.90
N VAL A 333 -11.57 33.99 24.54
CA VAL A 333 -10.35 34.59 23.98
C VAL A 333 -10.08 33.92 22.64
N GLU A 334 -9.97 34.75 21.60
CA GLU A 334 -9.66 34.33 20.23
C GLU A 334 -8.13 34.28 20.06
N TYR A 335 -7.66 33.22 19.42
CA TYR A 335 -6.27 33.02 19.03
C TYR A 335 -6.26 32.75 17.53
N ASP A 336 -5.32 33.39 16.84
CA ASP A 336 -5.07 33.20 15.42
C ASP A 336 -3.72 32.50 15.31
N VAL A 337 -3.77 31.18 15.09
CA VAL A 337 -2.59 30.34 14.96
C VAL A 337 -2.81 29.39 13.80
N SER A 338 -1.83 29.32 12.92
CA SER A 338 -1.84 28.45 11.74
C SER A 338 -0.60 27.56 11.69
N THR A 339 0.38 27.79 12.57
CA THR A 339 1.60 26.97 12.67
C THR A 339 1.90 26.55 14.12
N PRO A 340 2.67 25.46 14.33
CA PRO A 340 3.16 25.08 15.66
C PRO A 340 3.94 26.19 16.37
N ALA A 341 4.71 26.99 15.61
CA ALA A 341 5.50 28.10 16.16
C ALA A 341 4.59 29.20 16.74
N GLU A 342 3.57 29.62 15.99
CA GLU A 342 2.57 30.60 16.45
C GLU A 342 1.78 30.06 17.64
N ALA A 343 1.41 28.78 17.64
CA ALA A 343 0.73 28.15 18.76
C ALA A 343 1.57 28.16 20.04
N ARG A 344 2.89 27.91 19.93
CA ARG A 344 3.82 28.01 21.07
C ARG A 344 3.99 29.45 21.56
N GLU A 345 4.10 30.43 20.66
CA GLU A 345 4.15 31.85 21.04
C GLU A 345 2.86 32.27 21.75
N ALA A 346 1.71 31.92 21.20
CA ALA A 346 0.41 32.16 21.83
C ALA A 346 0.27 31.46 23.19
N ALA A 347 0.88 30.28 23.36
CA ALA A 347 0.92 29.57 24.64
C ALA A 347 1.77 30.29 25.70
N GLU A 348 2.88 30.94 25.31
CA GLU A 348 3.69 31.75 26.22
C GLU A 348 2.92 32.99 26.72
N ASP A 349 2.11 33.58 25.85
CA ASP A 349 1.26 34.74 26.15
C ASP A 349 -0.09 34.35 26.77
N ALA A 350 -0.40 33.07 26.85
CA ALA A 350 -1.65 32.58 27.41
C ALA A 350 -1.74 32.87 28.91
N SER A 351 -2.79 33.61 29.28
CA SER A 351 -3.01 34.06 30.66
C SER A 351 -3.51 32.96 31.61
N LEU A 352 -3.93 31.80 31.07
CA LEU A 352 -4.41 30.65 31.83
C LEU A 352 -3.64 29.38 31.44
N PRO A 353 -3.14 28.59 32.42
CA PRO A 353 -2.38 27.36 32.14
C PRO A 353 -3.08 26.35 31.22
N PRO A 354 -4.39 26.08 31.34
CA PRO A 354 -5.07 25.14 30.43
C PRO A 354 -5.06 25.57 28.97
N ILE A 355 -5.03 26.87 28.69
CA ILE A 355 -4.94 27.40 27.32
C ILE A 355 -3.54 27.17 26.76
N ALA A 356 -2.51 27.48 27.56
CA ALA A 356 -1.12 27.20 27.20
C ALA A 356 -0.90 25.71 26.94
N ASP A 357 -1.47 24.84 27.78
CA ASP A 357 -1.38 23.38 27.62
C ASP A 357 -2.08 22.92 26.34
N ALA A 358 -3.26 23.46 26.02
CA ALA A 358 -4.00 23.13 24.80
C ALA A 358 -3.22 23.53 23.53
N LEU A 359 -2.69 24.75 23.49
CA LEU A 359 -1.91 25.26 22.37
C LEU A 359 -0.59 24.49 22.18
N ASN A 360 0.13 24.19 23.26
CA ASN A 360 1.36 23.37 23.18
C ASN A 360 1.05 21.94 22.72
N ASN A 361 -0.03 21.33 23.21
CA ASN A 361 -0.42 19.98 22.76
C ASN A 361 -0.81 19.97 21.27
N ALA A 362 -1.47 21.02 20.78
CA ALA A 362 -1.81 21.13 19.36
C ALA A 362 -0.55 21.30 18.50
N ALA A 363 0.39 22.15 18.93
CA ALA A 363 1.68 22.31 18.27
C ALA A 363 2.46 20.98 18.21
N ASP A 364 2.56 20.27 19.34
CA ASP A 364 3.28 18.99 19.43
C ASP A 364 2.61 17.91 18.56
N ALA A 365 1.28 17.85 18.54
CA ALA A 365 0.54 16.90 17.70
C ALA A 365 0.70 17.20 16.20
N VAL A 366 0.66 18.47 15.80
CA VAL A 366 0.89 18.86 14.40
C VAL A 366 2.33 18.56 13.97
N GLU A 367 3.34 18.82 14.81
CA GLU A 367 4.73 18.44 14.53
C GLU A 367 4.89 16.92 14.37
N GLU A 368 4.19 16.13 15.19
CA GLU A 368 4.19 14.67 15.11
C GLU A 368 3.51 14.18 13.83
N ILE A 369 2.34 14.72 13.47
CA ILE A 369 1.62 14.41 12.22
C ILE A 369 2.47 14.74 11.00
N ALA A 370 3.09 15.92 10.97
CA ALA A 370 3.92 16.32 9.86
C ALA A 370 5.17 15.44 9.71
N ALA A 371 5.81 15.08 10.83
CA ALA A 371 6.95 14.15 10.82
C ALA A 371 6.57 12.74 10.36
N LEU A 372 5.37 12.28 10.69
CA LEU A 372 4.83 11.00 10.22
C LEU A 372 4.57 11.04 8.71
N ALA A 373 3.93 12.10 8.22
CA ALA A 373 3.56 12.27 6.82
C ALA A 373 4.72 12.70 5.89
N ASP A 374 5.95 12.89 6.41
CA ASP A 374 7.05 13.56 5.70
C ASP A 374 6.63 14.94 5.13
N TYR A 375 5.66 15.58 5.79
CA TYR A 375 5.12 16.86 5.40
C TYR A 375 6.00 17.98 5.93
N THR A 376 6.46 18.85 5.03
CA THR A 376 7.16 20.06 5.43
C THR A 376 6.13 21.06 5.90
N ILE A 377 6.07 21.27 7.23
CA ILE A 377 5.32 22.40 7.78
C ILE A 377 5.97 23.65 7.21
N ASP A 378 5.21 24.42 6.43
CA ASP A 378 5.58 25.77 6.08
C ASP A 378 5.57 26.61 7.36
N ASP A 379 6.68 26.56 8.09
CA ASP A 379 6.94 27.31 9.30
C ASP A 379 7.44 28.73 8.98
N GLY A 380 7.32 29.15 7.70
CA GLY A 380 7.90 30.37 7.19
C GLY A 380 9.41 30.44 7.37
N SER A 381 10.08 29.29 7.56
CA SER A 381 11.53 29.21 7.78
C SER A 381 12.17 28.28 6.75
N ASP A 382 13.04 28.88 5.93
CA ASP A 382 13.87 28.21 4.93
C ASP A 382 14.53 26.91 5.43
N GLY A 383 14.44 25.83 4.65
CA GLY A 383 15.56 24.89 4.52
C GLY A 383 15.29 23.40 4.29
N ASP A 384 15.40 23.02 3.01
CA ASP A 384 16.16 21.86 2.50
C ASP A 384 15.45 20.47 2.39
N GLY A 385 14.95 20.20 1.17
CA GLY A 385 15.27 18.99 0.38
C GLY A 385 14.28 17.82 0.51
N GLY A 386 13.68 17.30 -0.57
CA GLY A 386 13.83 17.58 -1.99
C GLY A 386 13.15 16.51 -2.85
N ASP A 387 13.28 16.73 -4.17
CA ASP A 387 13.07 15.83 -5.31
C ASP A 387 11.66 15.75 -5.93
N GLY A 388 11.46 16.52 -7.01
CA GLY A 388 10.55 16.07 -8.07
C GLY A 388 9.95 17.12 -9.01
N GLU A 389 10.78 17.81 -9.80
CA GLU A 389 10.41 18.52 -11.04
C GLU A 389 9.60 19.83 -10.89
N ASN A 390 10.30 20.97 -10.87
CA ASN A 390 9.98 22.19 -11.64
C ASN A 390 11.20 23.14 -11.62
N ASP A 391 11.88 23.32 -12.76
CA ASP A 391 13.01 24.29 -12.94
C ASP A 391 12.63 25.73 -12.49
N ASP A 392 11.34 26.04 -12.45
CA ASP A 392 10.83 27.32 -11.96
C ASP A 392 10.84 27.45 -10.44
N SER A 393 10.69 26.35 -9.67
CA SER A 393 10.64 26.41 -8.19
C SER A 393 11.97 26.80 -7.58
N ASP A 394 13.07 26.20 -8.05
CA ASP A 394 14.42 26.55 -7.59
C ASP A 394 14.75 28.01 -7.96
N THR A 395 14.36 28.44 -9.16
CA THR A 395 14.56 29.82 -9.62
C THR A 395 13.72 30.82 -8.82
N VAL A 396 12.46 30.47 -8.50
CA VAL A 396 11.59 31.27 -7.62
C VAL A 396 12.19 31.37 -6.22
N ALA A 397 12.69 30.27 -5.65
CA ALA A 397 13.33 30.27 -4.35
C ALA A 397 14.59 31.15 -4.33
N GLU A 398 15.45 31.05 -5.36
CA GLU A 398 16.62 31.92 -5.49
C GLU A 398 16.25 33.40 -5.64
N ILE A 399 15.18 33.72 -6.37
CA ILE A 399 14.67 35.09 -6.50
C ILE A 399 14.08 35.60 -5.18
N ASN A 400 13.29 34.78 -4.48
CA ASN A 400 12.70 35.14 -3.18
C ASN A 400 13.78 35.37 -2.12
N ALA A 401 14.88 34.61 -2.13
CA ALA A 401 16.04 34.87 -1.26
C ALA A 401 16.68 36.24 -1.54
N ILE A 402 16.74 36.68 -2.80
CA ILE A 402 17.21 38.05 -3.14
C ILE A 402 16.23 39.11 -2.61
N VAL A 403 14.93 38.85 -2.70
CA VAL A 403 13.87 39.74 -2.18
C VAL A 403 13.95 39.87 -0.67
N GLU A 404 14.18 38.78 0.06
CA GLU A 404 14.43 38.81 1.50
C GLU A 404 15.65 39.63 1.88
N ASP A 405 16.74 39.49 1.12
CA ASP A 405 17.96 40.28 1.29
C ASP A 405 17.73 41.79 1.07
N ILE A 406 16.74 42.15 0.24
CA ILE A 406 16.27 43.52 0.07
C ILE A 406 15.41 43.92 1.28
N ASN A 407 14.42 43.10 1.66
CA ASN A 407 13.51 43.37 2.77
C ASN A 407 14.24 43.53 4.10
N ALA A 408 15.30 42.78 4.35
CA ALA A 408 16.17 42.93 5.52
C ALA A 408 16.86 44.31 5.61
N LYS A 409 16.90 45.06 4.50
CA LYS A 409 17.45 46.42 4.43
C LYS A 409 16.37 47.52 4.39
N LEU A 410 15.10 47.16 4.26
CA LEU A 410 13.96 48.08 4.31
C LEU A 410 13.47 48.16 5.75
N GLU A 411 13.54 49.35 6.36
CA GLU A 411 13.18 49.54 7.78
C GLU A 411 11.93 50.42 7.98
N ASN A 412 11.60 51.26 7.00
CA ASN A 412 10.60 52.34 7.11
C ASN A 412 9.50 52.25 6.03
N VAL A 413 9.51 51.21 5.21
CA VAL A 413 8.53 50.95 4.14
C VAL A 413 7.99 49.54 4.23
N ASP A 414 6.91 49.29 3.47
CA ASP A 414 6.37 47.94 3.34
C ASP A 414 7.38 47.05 2.61
N PRO A 415 7.48 45.75 2.98
CA PRO A 415 8.35 44.83 2.29
C PRO A 415 7.91 44.63 0.85
N VAL A 416 8.86 44.28 0.00
CA VAL A 416 8.62 43.78 -1.36
C VAL A 416 8.00 42.38 -1.24
N GLY A 417 6.91 42.13 -1.96
CA GLY A 417 6.26 40.82 -2.01
C GLY A 417 7.12 39.74 -2.66
N THR A 418 6.93 38.50 -2.23
CA THR A 418 7.51 37.30 -2.88
C THR A 418 6.74 36.93 -4.14
N ILE A 419 7.33 36.09 -4.97
CA ILE A 419 6.72 35.58 -6.20
C ILE A 419 6.53 34.06 -6.14
N GLU A 420 5.57 33.56 -6.92
CA GLU A 420 5.26 32.13 -7.03
C GLU A 420 5.67 31.55 -8.40
N ASN A 421 6.05 32.39 -9.36
CA ASN A 421 6.50 31.99 -10.70
C ASN A 421 7.42 33.05 -11.35
N THR A 422 8.13 32.64 -12.41
CA THR A 422 9.15 33.42 -13.13
C THR A 422 8.64 34.07 -14.42
N ASP A 423 7.32 34.11 -14.65
CA ASP A 423 6.76 34.69 -15.87
C ASP A 423 7.20 36.15 -16.06
N ASP A 424 7.48 36.56 -17.30
CA ASP A 424 7.97 37.91 -17.65
C ASP A 424 7.16 39.04 -17.00
N GLY A 425 5.84 38.87 -16.85
CA GLY A 425 4.95 39.83 -16.19
C GLY A 425 5.17 39.92 -14.68
N THR A 426 5.33 38.77 -14.01
CA THR A 426 5.58 38.68 -12.57
C THR A 426 6.94 39.27 -12.21
N ILE A 427 7.97 38.99 -13.04
CA ILE A 427 9.32 39.53 -12.84
C ILE A 427 9.37 41.05 -13.07
N ASP A 428 8.68 41.56 -14.09
CA ASP A 428 8.63 43.02 -14.31
C ASP A 428 7.87 43.74 -13.20
N ASP A 429 6.81 43.15 -12.65
CA ASP A 429 6.06 43.70 -11.51
C ASP A 429 6.92 43.68 -10.23
N LEU A 430 7.63 42.57 -9.94
CA LEU A 430 8.57 42.47 -8.82
C LEU A 430 9.69 43.51 -8.91
N VAL A 431 10.31 43.66 -10.08
CA VAL A 431 11.38 44.64 -10.30
C VAL A 431 10.87 46.08 -10.08
N ALA A 432 9.66 46.38 -10.53
CA ALA A 432 9.04 47.69 -10.31
C ALA A 432 8.77 47.93 -8.81
N GLU A 433 8.33 46.91 -8.09
CA GLU A 433 8.10 46.96 -6.65
C GLU A 433 9.40 47.19 -5.87
N ILE A 434 10.48 46.46 -6.20
CA ILE A 434 11.81 46.64 -5.59
C ILE A 434 12.28 48.10 -5.69
N PHE A 435 12.21 48.69 -6.89
CA PHE A 435 12.62 50.08 -7.05
C PHE A 435 11.71 51.05 -6.30
N THR A 436 10.40 50.78 -6.28
CA THR A 436 9.42 51.59 -5.53
C THR A 436 9.71 51.58 -4.04
N GLN A 437 9.95 50.40 -3.44
CA GLN A 437 10.19 50.30 -2.00
C GLN A 437 11.55 50.85 -1.61
N VAL A 438 12.61 50.57 -2.38
CA VAL A 438 13.95 51.11 -2.09
C VAL A 438 13.96 52.64 -2.20
N THR A 439 13.28 53.23 -3.18
CA THR A 439 13.19 54.70 -3.29
C THR A 439 12.38 55.31 -2.16
N ALA A 440 11.27 54.67 -1.76
CA ALA A 440 10.48 55.09 -0.62
C ALA A 440 11.29 55.00 0.69
N GLU A 441 12.12 53.98 0.87
CA GLU A 441 13.01 53.82 2.04
C GLU A 441 14.04 54.95 2.08
N ILE A 442 14.68 55.24 0.93
CA ILE A 442 15.62 56.35 0.82
C ILE A 442 14.93 57.68 1.12
N GLU A 443 13.71 57.90 0.64
CA GLU A 443 12.95 59.12 0.94
C GLU A 443 12.61 59.21 2.43
N ALA A 444 12.20 58.09 3.06
CA ALA A 444 11.92 58.03 4.49
C ALA A 444 13.17 58.34 5.34
N GLN A 445 14.34 57.82 4.96
CA GLN A 445 15.60 58.02 5.68
C GLN A 445 16.22 59.40 5.45
N SER A 446 16.14 59.91 4.22
CA SER A 446 16.92 61.08 3.78
C SER A 446 16.09 62.33 3.50
N GLY A 447 14.77 62.19 3.33
CA GLY A 447 13.85 63.26 2.93
C GLY A 447 14.07 63.73 1.49
N MET A 448 14.74 62.94 0.66
CA MET A 448 14.99 63.23 -0.76
C MET A 448 14.27 62.21 -1.63
N GLU A 449 13.47 62.72 -2.56
CA GLU A 449 12.72 61.92 -3.53
C GLU A 449 13.65 61.46 -4.66
N TYR A 450 13.58 60.17 -4.98
CA TYR A 450 14.27 59.54 -6.09
C TYR A 450 13.23 58.84 -6.97
N ASP A 451 13.30 59.09 -8.27
CA ASP A 451 12.45 58.44 -9.27
C ASP A 451 13.35 57.54 -10.12
N VAL A 452 13.41 56.26 -9.77
CA VAL A 452 14.15 55.25 -10.52
C VAL A 452 13.22 54.10 -10.85
N SER A 453 13.19 53.72 -12.12
CA SER A 453 12.35 52.63 -12.62
C SER A 453 13.17 51.56 -13.36
N THR A 454 14.48 51.79 -13.48
CA THR A 454 15.40 50.92 -14.20
C THR A 454 16.77 50.88 -13.51
N VAL A 455 17.49 49.77 -13.71
CA VAL A 455 18.89 49.59 -13.26
C VAL A 455 19.79 50.75 -13.69
N ALA A 456 19.62 51.24 -14.92
CA ALA A 456 20.43 52.34 -15.45
C ALA A 456 20.16 53.66 -14.70
N GLU A 457 18.89 53.97 -14.43
CA GLU A 457 18.49 55.15 -13.65
C GLU A 457 18.96 55.03 -12.19
N ALA A 458 18.87 53.84 -11.59
CA ALA A 458 19.36 53.58 -10.24
C ALA A 458 20.87 53.80 -10.13
N ARG A 459 21.66 53.30 -11.07
CA ARG A 459 23.13 53.52 -11.11
C ARG A 459 23.49 54.98 -11.35
N GLU A 460 22.78 55.68 -12.25
CA GLU A 460 22.99 57.13 -12.45
C GLU A 460 22.63 57.94 -11.20
N ALA A 461 21.54 57.58 -10.52
CA ALA A 461 21.12 58.20 -9.27
C ALA A 461 22.14 57.94 -8.14
N ALA A 462 22.71 56.73 -8.08
CA ALA A 462 23.76 56.37 -7.12
C ALA A 462 25.04 57.18 -7.31
N GLU A 463 25.49 57.38 -8.56
CA GLU A 463 26.67 58.20 -8.87
C GLU A 463 26.50 59.67 -8.43
N ASN A 464 25.27 60.17 -8.47
CA ASN A 464 24.91 61.53 -8.10
C ASN A 464 24.41 61.67 -6.65
N ALA A 465 24.37 60.57 -5.89
CA ALA A 465 23.83 60.57 -4.54
C ALA A 465 24.72 61.40 -3.60
N PRO A 466 24.12 62.26 -2.75
CA PRO A 466 24.87 63.17 -1.89
C PRO A 466 25.49 62.48 -0.67
N LEU A 467 25.05 61.26 -0.35
CA LEU A 467 25.48 60.48 0.79
C LEU A 467 25.82 59.04 0.36
N PRO A 468 26.93 58.45 0.86
CA PRO A 468 27.32 57.08 0.52
C PRO A 468 26.23 56.02 0.77
N PRO A 469 25.48 56.02 1.89
CA PRO A 469 24.44 55.01 2.11
C PRO A 469 23.33 55.01 1.06
N ILE A 470 23.02 56.18 0.48
CA ILE A 470 22.01 56.30 -0.58
C ILE A 470 22.56 55.72 -1.90
N ALA A 471 23.84 55.99 -2.20
CA ALA A 471 24.51 55.39 -3.34
C ALA A 471 24.57 53.87 -3.22
N ASP A 472 24.88 53.37 -2.01
CA ASP A 472 24.97 51.93 -1.73
C ASP A 472 23.60 51.27 -1.87
N ALA A 473 22.52 51.86 -1.33
CA ALA A 473 21.16 51.34 -1.47
C ALA A 473 20.71 51.26 -2.94
N LEU A 474 20.96 52.31 -3.72
CA LEU A 474 20.60 52.34 -5.15
C LEU A 474 21.42 51.36 -6.00
N ASN A 475 22.72 51.19 -5.71
CA ASN A 475 23.54 50.18 -6.38
C ASN A 475 23.12 48.76 -5.99
N ASN A 476 22.83 48.51 -4.71
CA ASN A 476 22.38 47.19 -4.26
C ASN A 476 21.05 46.81 -4.90
N ALA A 477 20.10 47.74 -5.02
CA ALA A 477 18.84 47.50 -5.71
C ALA A 477 19.06 47.23 -7.21
N ALA A 478 19.98 47.97 -7.85
CA ALA A 478 20.32 47.75 -9.25
C ALA A 478 20.97 46.37 -9.48
N ASP A 479 21.85 45.94 -8.57
CA ASP A 479 22.53 44.65 -8.64
C ASP A 479 21.53 43.50 -8.40
N ALA A 480 20.67 43.62 -7.38
CA ALA A 480 19.62 42.63 -7.10
C ALA A 480 18.65 42.45 -8.27
N VAL A 481 18.24 43.54 -8.93
CA VAL A 481 17.39 43.47 -10.14
C VAL A 481 18.11 42.84 -11.34
N GLU A 482 19.42 43.07 -11.50
CA GLU A 482 20.22 42.37 -12.53
C GLU A 482 20.29 40.87 -12.24
N ASP A 483 20.48 40.48 -10.98
CA ASP A 483 20.55 39.07 -10.56
C ASP A 483 19.20 38.36 -10.76
N ILE A 484 18.08 38.96 -10.32
CA ILE A 484 16.72 38.44 -10.53
C ILE A 484 16.44 38.22 -12.02
N ARG A 485 16.78 39.19 -12.88
CA ARG A 485 16.57 39.07 -14.33
C ARG A 485 17.47 38.02 -14.98
N ASN A 486 18.67 37.80 -14.46
CA ASN A 486 19.55 36.75 -14.95
C ASN A 486 19.03 35.37 -14.55
N LEU A 487 18.51 35.22 -13.33
CA LEU A 487 17.88 34.00 -12.83
C LEU A 487 16.63 33.65 -13.65
N ALA A 488 15.71 34.60 -13.82
CA ALA A 488 14.49 34.40 -14.61
C ALA A 488 14.72 34.18 -16.13
N SER A 489 15.96 34.32 -16.62
CA SER A 489 16.30 34.14 -18.04
C SER A 489 17.06 32.84 -18.34
N GLN A 490 17.35 32.04 -17.31
CA GLN A 490 17.93 30.70 -17.41
C GLN A 490 16.86 29.70 -17.81
#